data_AF-A0A7S4HKV0-F1
#
_entry.id   AF-A0A7S4HKV0-F1
#
_cell.length_a   1.000
_cell.length_b   1.000
_cell.length_c   1.000
_cell.angle_alpha   90.00
_cell.angle_beta   90.00
_cell.angle_gamma   90.00
#
_symmetry.space_group_name_H-M   'P 1'
#
loop_
_entity.id
_entity.type
_entity.pdbx_description
1 polymer ?
#
loop_
_entity_poly.entity_id
_entity_poly.type
_entity_poly.pdbx_seq_one_letter_code
_entity_poly.pdbx_strand_id
1 'polypeptide(L)'
;FSVGKPTTGFDDAPIRINAFGGAADGTSIDFTTTGTAINIDSNGEHSDEFFFADNIVITNPKTDGSETSFDSSSSLAIVANGVDREVSPAPNRRLYGVSIESDDTVSFETNRDVHVESQNGAVLFTASENFSFDSTDDINLFSGADVLIQTGFNPQPLFQVPDRTGILFSGTSKSSFRSNHHDISMNAEDVSWSAAATLNVRSGGSVLFSGASDFEWNGSTFDFTGEHVAFEADTVTFNTAGGANRLRVVSRESMALHAQDEINFEFTVDADISADNGVLFTTPRGAVVTQSGGNNFLIPPLQDEGGVSGAGLPNGDKYRVREENQYPNCEERSFGFDIDSNSFCYCQFNKWRCRHP
;
A
#
# COMPACT_ATOMS: atom_id res chain seq x y z
N PHE A 1 15.34 15.47 -19.97
CA PHE A 1 14.69 15.29 -21.29
C PHE A 1 13.27 15.79 -21.14
N SER A 2 12.80 16.66 -22.03
CA SER A 2 11.43 17.20 -21.95
C SER A 2 10.71 16.85 -23.24
N VAL A 3 9.60 16.11 -23.12
CA VAL A 3 8.65 15.92 -24.22
C VAL A 3 7.58 16.98 -24.04
N GLY A 4 7.86 18.17 -24.58
CA GLY A 4 6.93 19.29 -24.56
C GLY A 4 6.25 19.48 -25.91
N LYS A 5 5.03 20.00 -25.88
CA LYS A 5 4.31 20.43 -27.08
C LYS A 5 5.04 21.57 -27.80
N PRO A 6 5.13 21.57 -29.14
CA PRO A 6 5.63 22.73 -29.87
C PRO A 6 4.68 23.92 -29.67
N THR A 7 5.23 25.07 -29.32
CA THR A 7 4.55 26.32 -28.92
C THR A 7 3.73 27.02 -30.01
N THR A 8 3.28 26.33 -31.06
CA THR A 8 2.57 26.94 -32.19
C THR A 8 1.31 26.16 -32.58
N GLY A 9 0.16 26.61 -32.06
CA GLY A 9 -1.12 26.61 -32.79
C GLY A 9 -2.00 25.36 -32.74
N PHE A 10 -1.75 24.40 -31.85
CA PHE A 10 -2.59 23.21 -31.68
C PHE A 10 -2.99 23.02 -30.22
N ASP A 11 -3.68 23.98 -29.61
CA ASP A 11 -3.77 24.11 -28.15
C ASP A 11 -4.41 22.95 -27.36
N ASP A 12 -5.01 21.93 -28.02
CA ASP A 12 -5.71 20.85 -27.30
C ASP A 12 -5.33 19.41 -27.72
N ALA A 13 -4.23 19.19 -28.44
CA ALA A 13 -3.87 17.83 -28.88
C ALA A 13 -3.21 16.99 -27.76
N PRO A 14 -3.70 15.76 -27.47
CA PRO A 14 -3.11 14.88 -26.47
C PRO A 14 -1.71 14.40 -26.87
N ILE A 15 -0.81 14.20 -25.90
CA ILE A 15 0.45 13.50 -26.14
C ILE A 15 0.14 12.01 -26.25
N ARG A 16 0.46 11.40 -27.40
CA ARG A 16 0.28 9.96 -27.62
C ARG A 16 1.57 9.35 -28.12
N ILE A 17 2.16 8.47 -27.32
CA ILE A 17 3.35 7.69 -27.69
C ILE A 17 2.95 6.23 -27.76
N ASN A 18 2.91 5.69 -28.97
CA ASN A 18 2.53 4.31 -29.21
C ASN A 18 3.67 3.54 -29.86
N ALA A 19 4.06 2.43 -29.27
CA ALA A 19 4.97 1.44 -29.83
C ALA A 19 4.19 0.15 -30.10
N PHE A 20 3.61 0.04 -31.30
CA PHE A 20 2.85 -1.15 -31.71
C PHE A 20 3.78 -2.20 -32.34
N GLY A 21 3.71 -3.43 -31.82
CA GLY A 21 4.30 -4.63 -32.41
C GLY A 21 3.26 -5.74 -32.54
N GLY A 22 3.59 -6.79 -33.28
CA GLY A 22 2.86 -8.05 -33.20
C GLY A 22 2.97 -8.65 -31.80
N ALA A 23 2.00 -9.47 -31.40
CA ALA A 23 2.06 -10.19 -30.13
C ALA A 23 3.38 -11.00 -30.07
N ALA A 24 4.24 -10.67 -29.10
CA ALA A 24 5.61 -11.18 -28.89
C ALA A 24 6.77 -10.40 -29.57
N ASP A 25 6.52 -9.29 -30.26
CA ASP A 25 7.60 -8.47 -30.83
C ASP A 25 8.37 -7.68 -29.75
N GLY A 26 7.81 -7.52 -28.54
CA GLY A 26 8.48 -6.94 -27.39
C GLY A 26 8.72 -5.45 -27.55
N THR A 27 7.77 -4.73 -28.15
CA THR A 27 7.91 -3.30 -28.40
C THR A 27 8.02 -2.52 -27.10
N SER A 28 9.01 -1.63 -27.04
CA SER A 28 9.35 -0.87 -25.84
C SER A 28 9.28 0.62 -26.09
N ILE A 29 8.81 1.35 -25.09
CA ILE A 29 9.06 2.79 -24.94
C ILE A 29 10.09 2.92 -23.83
N ASP A 30 11.30 3.31 -24.20
CA ASP A 30 12.41 3.50 -23.26
C ASP A 30 12.79 4.98 -23.19
N PHE A 31 12.58 5.60 -22.03
CA PHE A 31 13.12 6.92 -21.72
C PHE A 31 14.27 6.77 -20.73
N THR A 32 15.49 7.01 -21.18
CA THR A 32 16.67 7.04 -20.32
C THR A 32 17.32 8.41 -20.41
N THR A 33 17.51 9.06 -19.27
CA THR A 33 18.25 10.32 -19.20
C THR A 33 19.44 10.21 -18.25
N THR A 34 20.41 11.10 -18.46
CA THR A 34 21.51 11.34 -17.52
C THR A 34 21.46 12.76 -16.96
N GLY A 35 20.36 13.48 -17.22
CA GLY A 35 20.11 14.81 -16.68
C GLY A 35 19.33 14.73 -15.37
N THR A 36 19.07 15.87 -14.76
CA THR A 36 18.36 15.96 -13.46
C THR A 36 16.86 15.72 -13.56
N ALA A 37 16.28 15.65 -14.77
CA ALA A 37 14.82 15.52 -14.88
C ALA A 37 14.36 14.83 -16.17
N ILE A 38 13.33 14.00 -16.05
CA ILE A 38 12.44 13.57 -17.12
C ILE A 38 11.08 14.19 -16.83
N ASN A 39 10.70 15.20 -17.60
CA ASN A 39 9.39 15.84 -17.47
C ASN A 39 8.60 15.56 -18.75
N ILE A 40 7.47 14.88 -18.58
CA ILE A 40 6.48 14.69 -19.62
C ILE A 40 5.31 15.60 -19.21
N ASP A 41 5.08 16.63 -20.03
CA ASP A 41 4.17 17.70 -19.71
C ASP A 41 3.42 18.14 -20.97
N SER A 42 2.11 17.91 -20.91
CA SER A 42 1.14 18.41 -21.87
C SER A 42 0.58 19.75 -21.37
N ASN A 43 1.37 20.82 -21.54
CA ASN A 43 1.06 22.23 -21.25
C ASN A 43 -0.25 22.81 -21.88
N GLY A 44 -1.19 21.99 -22.37
CA GLY A 44 -2.49 22.43 -22.90
C GLY A 44 -3.59 22.28 -21.85
N GLU A 45 -4.67 23.07 -21.93
CA GLU A 45 -5.89 22.80 -21.18
C GLU A 45 -6.54 21.51 -21.77
N HIS A 46 -6.89 20.53 -20.92
CA HIS A 46 -7.56 19.28 -21.31
C HIS A 46 -6.75 18.28 -22.16
N SER A 47 -5.42 18.30 -22.12
CA SER A 47 -4.62 17.30 -22.83
C SER A 47 -4.45 16.03 -22.01
N ASP A 48 -5.11 14.98 -22.47
CA ASP A 48 -4.84 13.62 -22.00
C ASP A 48 -3.47 13.14 -22.49
N GLU A 49 -2.79 12.32 -21.70
CA GLU A 49 -1.53 11.68 -22.04
C GLU A 49 -1.67 10.17 -22.13
N PHE A 50 -1.23 9.58 -23.23
CA PHE A 50 -1.33 8.14 -23.46
C PHE A 50 0.00 7.54 -23.89
N PHE A 51 0.44 6.52 -23.17
CA PHE A 51 1.58 5.67 -23.49
C PHE A 51 1.09 4.25 -23.71
N PHE A 52 1.41 3.67 -24.87
CA PHE A 52 1.03 2.29 -25.19
C PHE A 52 2.20 1.51 -25.77
N ALA A 53 2.58 0.40 -25.15
CA ALA A 53 3.65 -0.50 -25.62
C ALA A 53 3.50 -1.92 -25.05
N ASP A 54 4.37 -2.86 -25.44
CA ASP A 54 4.49 -4.12 -24.68
C ASP A 54 5.20 -3.88 -23.36
N ASN A 55 6.25 -3.03 -23.37
CA ASN A 55 7.01 -2.62 -22.20
C ASN A 55 7.21 -1.10 -22.20
N ILE A 56 7.09 -0.48 -21.03
CA ILE A 56 7.38 0.93 -20.83
C ILE A 56 8.41 1.02 -19.72
N VAL A 57 9.61 1.50 -20.05
CA VAL A 57 10.73 1.64 -19.12
C VAL A 57 11.19 3.08 -19.08
N ILE A 58 11.19 3.65 -17.88
CA ILE A 58 11.64 5.01 -17.65
C ILE A 58 12.67 4.95 -16.54
N THR A 59 13.87 5.39 -16.84
CA THR A 59 15.00 5.31 -15.91
C THR A 59 15.71 6.64 -15.86
N ASN A 60 15.73 7.25 -14.67
CA ASN A 60 16.46 8.46 -14.34
C ASN A 60 17.42 8.20 -13.16
N PRO A 61 18.54 7.47 -13.38
CA PRO A 61 19.34 6.89 -12.30
C PRO A 61 20.50 7.81 -11.87
N LYS A 62 20.40 9.14 -12.03
CA LYS A 62 21.58 10.01 -11.92
C LYS A 62 21.33 11.39 -11.30
N THR A 63 22.08 11.64 -10.22
CA THR A 63 22.46 12.93 -9.57
C THR A 63 21.42 13.55 -8.66
N ASP A 64 21.85 14.02 -7.48
CA ASP A 64 21.10 14.82 -6.51
C ASP A 64 19.99 15.65 -7.19
N GLY A 65 18.72 15.42 -6.84
CA GLY A 65 17.59 16.12 -7.44
C GLY A 65 17.04 15.48 -8.72
N SER A 66 17.19 14.16 -8.94
CA SER A 66 16.68 13.52 -10.16
C SER A 66 15.17 13.29 -10.10
N GLU A 67 14.41 14.05 -10.88
CA GLU A 67 12.95 13.98 -10.88
C GLU A 67 12.43 13.27 -12.14
N THR A 68 11.45 12.38 -11.97
CA THR A 68 10.66 11.85 -13.07
C THR A 68 9.21 12.26 -12.84
N SER A 69 8.72 13.22 -13.61
CA SER A 69 7.37 13.77 -13.45
C SER A 69 6.52 13.62 -14.71
N PHE A 70 5.25 13.33 -14.47
CA PHE A 70 4.18 13.31 -15.47
C PHE A 70 3.14 14.33 -15.05
N ASP A 71 3.00 15.41 -15.81
CA ASP A 71 2.05 16.48 -15.56
C ASP A 71 1.04 16.53 -16.71
N SER A 72 -0.19 16.09 -16.43
CA SER A 72 -1.29 16.13 -17.39
C SER A 72 -2.42 16.98 -16.87
N SER A 73 -2.83 17.96 -17.68
CA SER A 73 -3.97 18.82 -17.36
C SER A 73 -5.34 18.11 -17.37
N SER A 74 -5.40 16.82 -17.73
CA SER A 74 -6.61 16.00 -17.76
C SER A 74 -6.32 14.61 -17.20
N SER A 75 -6.27 13.56 -18.02
CA SER A 75 -6.03 12.19 -17.59
C SER A 75 -4.69 11.66 -18.14
N LEU A 76 -3.97 10.91 -17.31
CA LEU A 76 -2.79 10.15 -17.72
C LEU A 76 -3.11 8.66 -17.81
N ALA A 77 -2.71 8.03 -18.91
CA ALA A 77 -2.80 6.59 -19.10
C ALA A 77 -1.47 5.98 -19.58
N ILE A 78 -0.90 5.09 -18.77
CA ILE A 78 0.28 4.29 -19.10
C ILE A 78 -0.15 2.83 -19.20
N VAL A 79 -0.27 2.32 -20.43
CA VAL A 79 -0.81 0.99 -20.70
C VAL A 79 0.25 0.13 -21.37
N ALA A 80 0.63 -0.95 -20.69
CA ALA A 80 1.55 -1.94 -21.19
C ALA A 80 0.88 -3.31 -21.32
N ASN A 81 1.19 -4.07 -22.36
CA ASN A 81 0.76 -5.48 -22.41
C ASN A 81 1.51 -6.30 -21.34
N GLY A 82 2.78 -5.98 -21.09
CA GLY A 82 3.69 -6.80 -20.29
C GLY A 82 4.08 -8.09 -20.99
N VAL A 83 5.26 -8.61 -20.66
CA VAL A 83 5.74 -9.88 -21.21
C VAL A 83 5.54 -10.97 -20.15
N ASP A 84 4.74 -11.97 -20.49
CA ASP A 84 4.46 -13.12 -19.63
C ASP A 84 5.75 -13.93 -19.33
N ARG A 85 5.86 -14.39 -18.08
CA ARG A 85 6.89 -15.29 -17.56
C ARG A 85 7.06 -16.54 -18.41
N GLU A 86 5.98 -17.05 -18.97
CA GLU A 86 6.00 -18.31 -19.72
C GLU A 86 6.69 -18.20 -21.09
N VAL A 87 6.85 -16.99 -21.63
CA VAL A 87 7.38 -16.76 -22.99
C VAL A 87 8.87 -16.43 -22.99
N SER A 88 9.45 -16.02 -21.84
CA SER A 88 10.89 -15.68 -21.75
C SER A 88 11.69 -16.71 -20.95
N PRO A 89 12.44 -17.62 -21.60
CA PRO A 89 13.30 -18.61 -20.93
C PRO A 89 14.55 -18.00 -20.27
N ALA A 90 14.69 -16.67 -20.23
CA ALA A 90 15.82 -15.99 -19.62
C ALA A 90 15.52 -15.66 -18.15
N PRO A 91 16.20 -16.28 -17.17
CA PRO A 91 15.89 -16.15 -15.74
C PRO A 91 16.05 -14.74 -15.14
N ASN A 92 16.52 -13.76 -15.92
CA ASN A 92 16.89 -12.43 -15.44
C ASN A 92 16.20 -11.27 -16.17
N ARG A 93 15.26 -11.50 -17.09
CA ARG A 93 14.43 -10.39 -17.60
C ARG A 93 13.33 -10.14 -16.60
N ARG A 94 13.42 -9.02 -15.87
CA ARG A 94 12.35 -8.54 -15.00
C ARG A 94 11.07 -8.44 -15.85
N LEU A 95 10.03 -9.15 -15.42
CA LEU A 95 8.78 -9.35 -16.15
C LEU A 95 7.81 -8.18 -15.88
N TYR A 96 8.27 -6.97 -16.14
CA TYR A 96 7.43 -5.77 -16.01
C TYR A 96 6.73 -5.48 -17.34
N GLY A 97 5.54 -4.91 -17.28
CA GLY A 97 5.03 -4.11 -18.40
C GLY A 97 5.32 -2.64 -18.20
N VAL A 98 5.30 -2.15 -16.97
CA VAL A 98 5.65 -0.76 -16.63
C VAL A 98 6.74 -0.77 -15.56
N SER A 99 7.85 -0.07 -15.80
CA SER A 99 8.93 0.12 -14.84
C SER A 99 9.40 1.56 -14.88
N ILE A 100 9.23 2.29 -13.78
CA ILE A 100 9.68 3.67 -13.65
C ILE A 100 10.61 3.77 -12.44
N GLU A 101 11.84 4.20 -12.69
CA GLU A 101 12.92 4.29 -11.70
C GLU A 101 13.52 5.69 -11.74
N SER A 102 13.62 6.35 -10.58
CA SER A 102 14.23 7.68 -10.41
C SER A 102 15.09 7.70 -9.15
N ASP A 103 16.26 8.34 -9.20
CA ASP A 103 17.20 8.45 -8.07
C ASP A 103 16.76 9.46 -6.99
N ASP A 104 15.62 10.13 -7.13
CA ASP A 104 15.06 11.01 -6.09
C ASP A 104 13.53 10.90 -6.09
N THR A 105 12.84 11.57 -7.01
CA THR A 105 11.37 11.66 -6.99
C THR A 105 10.74 11.05 -8.25
N VAL A 106 9.63 10.35 -8.07
CA VAL A 106 8.67 9.99 -9.13
C VAL A 106 7.31 10.59 -8.78
N SER A 107 6.78 11.45 -9.65
CA SER A 107 5.50 12.14 -9.42
C SER A 107 4.58 12.02 -10.63
N PHE A 108 3.30 11.87 -10.35
CA PHE A 108 2.22 11.94 -11.33
C PHE A 108 1.23 12.97 -10.86
N GLU A 109 1.02 14.03 -11.62
CA GLU A 109 0.08 15.11 -11.30
C GLU A 109 -0.95 15.21 -12.42
N THR A 110 -2.23 15.01 -12.08
CA THR A 110 -3.33 15.14 -13.05
C THR A 110 -4.58 15.81 -12.48
N ASN A 111 -5.31 16.51 -13.34
CA ASN A 111 -6.58 17.13 -12.96
C ASN A 111 -7.78 16.19 -13.03
N ARG A 112 -7.58 14.91 -13.39
CA ARG A 112 -8.65 13.90 -13.50
C ARG A 112 -8.09 12.57 -13.07
N ASP A 113 -7.90 11.63 -14.00
CA ASP A 113 -7.57 10.25 -13.70
C ASP A 113 -6.07 9.97 -13.90
N VAL A 114 -5.51 9.09 -13.09
CA VAL A 114 -4.26 8.40 -13.40
C VAL A 114 -4.55 6.92 -13.56
N HIS A 115 -4.25 6.36 -14.74
CA HIS A 115 -4.43 4.94 -15.03
C HIS A 115 -3.09 4.33 -15.46
N VAL A 116 -2.58 3.39 -14.67
CA VAL A 116 -1.40 2.60 -15.02
C VAL A 116 -1.79 1.13 -15.08
N GLU A 117 -1.53 0.50 -16.20
CA GLU A 117 -1.93 -0.87 -16.47
C GLU A 117 -0.78 -1.67 -17.08
N SER A 118 -0.54 -2.86 -16.53
CA SER A 118 0.16 -3.94 -17.22
C SER A 118 -0.72 -5.18 -17.30
N GLN A 119 -1.06 -5.66 -18.50
CA GLN A 119 -2.01 -6.78 -18.64
C GLN A 119 -1.46 -8.11 -18.13
N ASN A 120 -0.21 -8.42 -18.46
CA ASN A 120 0.44 -9.70 -18.13
C ASN A 120 1.70 -9.52 -17.27
N GLY A 121 2.27 -8.32 -17.24
CA GLY A 121 3.51 -8.02 -16.53
C GLY A 121 3.27 -7.28 -15.21
N ALA A 122 4.35 -7.05 -14.49
CA ALA A 122 4.38 -6.25 -13.28
C ALA A 122 4.30 -4.74 -13.58
N VAL A 123 3.82 -3.97 -12.60
CA VAL A 123 3.95 -2.52 -12.52
C VAL A 123 4.93 -2.19 -11.40
N LEU A 124 6.06 -1.59 -11.74
CA LEU A 124 7.15 -1.27 -10.82
C LEU A 124 7.40 0.23 -10.79
N PHE A 125 7.39 0.79 -9.58
CA PHE A 125 7.85 2.14 -9.31
C PHE A 125 8.92 2.13 -8.24
N THR A 126 10.01 2.84 -8.49
CA THR A 126 11.15 2.91 -7.58
C THR A 126 11.69 4.34 -7.55
N ALA A 127 11.65 4.97 -6.39
CA ALA A 127 12.19 6.31 -6.15
C ALA A 127 13.13 6.27 -4.92
N SER A 128 14.17 7.10 -4.84
CA SER A 128 15.06 7.03 -3.66
C SER A 128 14.45 7.78 -2.48
N GLU A 129 13.78 8.90 -2.78
CA GLU A 129 13.16 9.80 -1.80
C GLU A 129 11.64 9.67 -1.86
N ASN A 130 11.00 10.20 -2.91
CA ASN A 130 9.56 10.42 -2.93
C ASN A 130 8.85 9.75 -4.10
N PHE A 131 7.67 9.21 -3.80
CA PHE A 131 6.73 8.73 -4.81
C PHE A 131 5.36 9.35 -4.56
N SER A 132 4.77 9.98 -5.58
CA SER A 132 3.43 10.54 -5.47
C SER A 132 2.53 10.30 -6.68
N PHE A 133 1.25 9.99 -6.40
CA PHE A 133 0.16 10.23 -7.35
C PHE A 133 -0.72 11.34 -6.78
N ASP A 134 -0.87 12.42 -7.53
CA ASP A 134 -1.82 13.50 -7.29
C ASP A 134 -2.83 13.57 -8.46
N SER A 135 -4.09 13.46 -8.13
CA SER A 135 -5.21 13.30 -9.06
C SER A 135 -6.45 13.87 -8.40
N THR A 136 -7.26 14.63 -9.14
CA THR A 136 -8.53 15.09 -8.54
C THR A 136 -9.59 13.99 -8.53
N ASP A 137 -9.54 13.02 -9.45
CA ASP A 137 -10.54 11.97 -9.57
C ASP A 137 -9.98 10.61 -9.09
N ASP A 138 -9.73 9.68 -10.01
CA ASP A 138 -9.37 8.31 -9.69
C ASP A 138 -7.89 7.99 -9.99
N ILE A 139 -7.24 7.28 -9.06
CA ILE A 139 -5.94 6.63 -9.24
C ILE A 139 -6.19 5.13 -9.43
N ASN A 140 -5.84 4.58 -10.58
CA ASN A 140 -6.04 3.17 -10.92
C ASN A 140 -4.72 2.53 -11.34
N LEU A 141 -4.26 1.54 -10.56
CA LEU A 141 -3.11 0.72 -10.87
C LEU A 141 -3.57 -0.73 -11.06
N PHE A 142 -3.29 -1.30 -12.22
CA PHE A 142 -3.63 -2.67 -12.55
C PHE A 142 -2.41 -3.42 -13.07
N SER A 143 -2.20 -4.63 -12.57
CA SER A 143 -1.17 -5.55 -13.03
C SER A 143 -1.70 -6.97 -13.20
N GLY A 144 -1.25 -7.65 -14.25
CA GLY A 144 -1.38 -9.09 -14.39
C GLY A 144 -0.57 -9.84 -13.34
N ALA A 145 0.65 -9.37 -13.07
CA ALA A 145 1.59 -9.92 -12.08
C ALA A 145 1.67 -9.00 -10.85
N ASP A 146 2.84 -8.49 -10.49
CA ASP A 146 3.07 -7.74 -9.25
C ASP A 146 2.80 -6.23 -9.40
N VAL A 147 2.30 -5.60 -8.34
CA VAL A 147 2.40 -4.13 -8.17
C VAL A 147 3.41 -3.85 -7.08
N LEU A 148 4.52 -3.21 -7.40
CA LEU A 148 5.57 -2.85 -6.44
C LEU A 148 5.84 -1.35 -6.51
N ILE A 149 5.65 -0.66 -5.38
CA ILE A 149 6.08 0.73 -5.19
C ILE A 149 7.11 0.72 -4.06
N GLN A 150 8.29 1.25 -4.33
CA GLN A 150 9.36 1.29 -3.34
C GLN A 150 10.03 2.66 -3.29
N THR A 151 10.16 3.20 -2.08
CA THR A 151 11.06 4.31 -1.77
C THR A 151 12.16 3.90 -0.79
N GLY A 152 13.14 4.78 -0.54
CA GLY A 152 14.18 4.53 0.47
C GLY A 152 15.26 3.55 0.06
N PHE A 153 15.49 3.36 -1.24
CA PHE A 153 16.77 2.79 -1.66
C PHE A 153 17.85 3.83 -1.42
N ASN A 154 18.89 3.45 -0.67
CA ASN A 154 19.93 4.36 -0.19
C ASN A 154 20.70 5.03 -1.37
N PRO A 155 20.50 6.32 -1.68
CA PRO A 155 21.26 7.00 -2.72
C PRO A 155 22.61 7.43 -2.12
N GLN A 156 23.60 6.53 -2.23
CA GLN A 156 25.01 6.73 -1.84
C GLN A 156 25.29 7.03 -0.34
N PRO A 157 26.34 6.44 0.25
CA PRO A 157 26.56 6.42 1.71
C PRO A 157 26.96 7.75 2.40
N LEU A 158 26.66 8.94 1.87
CA LEU A 158 27.21 10.21 2.40
C LEU A 158 26.28 11.44 2.39
N PHE A 159 24.99 11.33 2.10
CA PHE A 159 24.06 12.47 2.15
C PHE A 159 23.10 12.41 3.34
N GLN A 160 22.82 13.58 3.94
CA GLN A 160 21.68 13.74 4.84
C GLN A 160 20.42 13.72 3.99
N VAL A 161 19.59 12.70 4.16
CA VAL A 161 18.24 12.64 3.57
C VAL A 161 17.41 13.75 4.24
N PRO A 162 16.95 14.77 3.50
CA PRO A 162 16.03 15.77 4.03
C PRO A 162 14.67 15.13 4.33
N ASP A 163 13.87 15.78 5.18
CA ASP A 163 12.63 15.24 5.73
C ASP A 163 11.71 14.56 4.69
N ARG A 164 11.50 13.25 4.93
CA ARG A 164 10.46 12.32 4.44
C ARG A 164 10.71 11.59 3.12
N THR A 165 11.02 10.30 3.26
CA THR A 165 11.09 9.31 2.18
C THR A 165 9.72 8.63 2.01
N GLY A 166 8.76 9.31 1.37
CA GLY A 166 7.34 8.90 1.43
C GLY A 166 6.76 8.29 0.15
N ILE A 167 5.74 7.46 0.32
CA ILE A 167 4.70 7.20 -0.69
C ILE A 167 3.47 8.02 -0.32
N LEU A 168 3.02 8.90 -1.21
CA LEU A 168 1.84 9.73 -1.03
C LEU A 168 0.83 9.53 -2.16
N PHE A 169 -0.42 9.31 -1.79
CA PHE A 169 -1.53 9.32 -2.73
C PHE A 169 -2.54 10.41 -2.38
N SER A 170 -2.76 11.31 -3.32
CA SER A 170 -3.75 12.38 -3.29
C SER A 170 -4.73 12.11 -4.44
N GLY A 171 -5.83 11.42 -4.15
CA GLY A 171 -6.97 11.24 -5.06
C GLY A 171 -8.20 11.73 -4.33
N THR A 172 -9.18 12.44 -4.91
CA THR A 172 -10.38 12.83 -4.12
C THR A 172 -11.52 11.83 -4.20
N SER A 173 -11.56 10.99 -5.25
CA SER A 173 -12.61 10.00 -5.46
C SER A 173 -12.16 8.60 -5.03
N LYS A 174 -11.26 7.98 -5.79
CA LYS A 174 -10.90 6.58 -5.56
C LYS A 174 -9.44 6.28 -5.88
N SER A 175 -8.78 5.54 -5.00
CA SER A 175 -7.53 4.84 -5.32
C SER A 175 -7.79 3.34 -5.43
N SER A 176 -7.41 2.72 -6.54
CA SER A 176 -7.67 1.31 -6.84
C SER A 176 -6.37 0.62 -7.25
N PHE A 177 -5.91 -0.33 -6.46
CA PHE A 177 -4.71 -1.13 -6.76
C PHE A 177 -5.10 -2.58 -6.96
N ARG A 178 -4.77 -3.17 -8.11
CA ARG A 178 -5.15 -4.53 -8.44
C ARG A 178 -4.00 -5.33 -9.05
N SER A 179 -3.78 -6.51 -8.49
CA SER A 179 -2.98 -7.59 -9.07
C SER A 179 -3.89 -8.79 -9.32
N ASN A 180 -3.78 -9.41 -10.50
CA ASN A 180 -4.57 -10.61 -10.81
C ASN A 180 -3.96 -11.89 -10.24
N HIS A 181 -2.64 -12.05 -10.30
CA HIS A 181 -1.98 -13.33 -10.00
C HIS A 181 -1.03 -13.29 -8.81
N HIS A 182 -0.41 -12.15 -8.51
CA HIS A 182 0.66 -12.08 -7.51
C HIS A 182 0.45 -10.91 -6.54
N ASP A 183 1.53 -10.34 -6.03
CA ASP A 183 1.53 -9.53 -4.83
C ASP A 183 1.30 -8.04 -5.15
N ILE A 184 0.82 -7.32 -4.15
CA ILE A 184 0.88 -5.86 -4.10
C ILE A 184 1.75 -5.50 -2.92
N SER A 185 2.86 -4.79 -3.15
CA SER A 185 3.79 -4.38 -2.10
C SER A 185 4.12 -2.89 -2.22
N MET A 186 4.04 -2.19 -1.09
CA MET A 186 4.45 -0.80 -0.95
C MET A 186 5.45 -0.69 0.20
N ASN A 187 6.67 -0.24 -0.08
CA ASN A 187 7.75 -0.16 0.91
C ASN A 187 8.34 1.25 0.92
N ALA A 188 8.31 1.95 2.07
CA ALA A 188 8.76 3.33 2.20
C ALA A 188 9.18 3.65 3.64
N GLU A 189 9.64 4.88 3.90
CA GLU A 189 9.72 5.39 5.27
C GLU A 189 8.30 5.68 5.80
N ASP A 190 7.52 6.43 5.02
CA ASP A 190 6.11 6.71 5.31
C ASP A 190 5.21 6.30 4.12
N VAL A 191 4.02 5.76 4.40
CA VAL A 191 2.98 5.50 3.38
C VAL A 191 1.69 6.19 3.82
N SER A 192 1.19 7.12 3.00
CA SER A 192 0.02 7.91 3.36
C SER A 192 -0.96 8.19 2.21
N TRP A 193 -2.23 8.33 2.58
CA TRP A 193 -3.29 8.84 1.70
C TRP A 193 -3.88 10.11 2.30
N SER A 194 -3.91 11.19 1.54
CA SER A 194 -4.30 12.51 2.04
C SER A 194 -5.74 12.92 1.71
N ALA A 195 -6.36 12.35 0.67
CA ALA A 195 -7.65 12.85 0.16
C ALA A 195 -8.64 11.79 -0.35
N ALA A 196 -8.28 10.50 -0.37
CA ALA A 196 -9.06 9.49 -1.08
C ALA A 196 -10.38 9.17 -0.36
N ALA A 197 -11.52 9.40 -1.04
CA ALA A 197 -12.79 8.94 -0.49
C ALA A 197 -12.80 7.41 -0.38
N THR A 198 -12.33 6.68 -1.40
CA THR A 198 -12.28 5.21 -1.37
C THR A 198 -10.89 4.68 -1.72
N LEU A 199 -10.35 3.77 -0.92
CA LEU A 199 -9.22 2.91 -1.28
C LEU A 199 -9.69 1.48 -1.47
N ASN A 200 -9.41 0.92 -2.64
CA ASN A 200 -9.66 -0.48 -2.96
C ASN A 200 -8.36 -1.17 -3.35
N VAL A 201 -8.01 -2.22 -2.65
CA VAL A 201 -6.84 -3.05 -2.98
C VAL A 201 -7.24 -4.50 -3.09
N ARG A 202 -6.90 -5.10 -4.23
CA ARG A 202 -7.22 -6.49 -4.52
C ARG A 202 -6.03 -7.20 -5.14
N SER A 203 -5.53 -8.21 -4.46
CA SER A 203 -4.43 -9.05 -4.92
C SER A 203 -4.84 -10.51 -5.09
N GLY A 204 -4.30 -11.13 -6.14
CA GLY A 204 -4.30 -12.58 -6.35
C GLY A 204 -3.41 -13.32 -5.34
N GLY A 205 -2.31 -12.69 -4.93
CA GLY A 205 -1.41 -13.13 -3.86
C GLY A 205 -1.49 -12.23 -2.62
N SER A 206 -0.34 -11.86 -2.08
CA SER A 206 -0.19 -11.11 -0.83
C SER A 206 -0.33 -9.60 -1.03
N VAL A 207 -0.74 -8.91 0.03
CA VAL A 207 -0.72 -7.45 0.12
C VAL A 207 0.15 -7.05 1.30
N LEU A 208 1.20 -6.27 1.05
CA LEU A 208 2.14 -5.80 2.07
C LEU A 208 2.31 -4.29 2.00
N PHE A 209 2.12 -3.61 3.13
CA PHE A 209 2.58 -2.24 3.33
C PHE A 209 3.65 -2.25 4.41
N SER A 210 4.85 -1.79 4.05
CA SER A 210 5.95 -1.61 4.99
C SER A 210 6.37 -0.15 5.01
N GLY A 211 6.13 0.51 6.14
CA GLY A 211 6.69 1.80 6.52
C GLY A 211 7.81 1.60 7.55
N ALA A 212 8.83 2.45 7.54
CA ALA A 212 9.76 2.52 8.66
C ALA A 212 9.20 3.37 9.81
N SER A 213 8.33 4.33 9.49
CA SER A 213 7.72 5.30 10.39
C SER A 213 6.20 5.09 10.38
N ASP A 214 5.44 5.71 9.48
CA ASP A 214 3.98 5.67 9.58
C ASP A 214 3.31 5.04 8.35
N PHE A 215 2.28 4.23 8.62
CA PHE A 215 1.22 3.92 7.65
C PHE A 215 -0.04 4.70 8.07
N GLU A 216 -0.54 5.57 7.20
CA GLU A 216 -1.71 6.39 7.49
C GLU A 216 -2.73 6.38 6.34
N TRP A 217 -3.91 5.85 6.63
CA TRP A 217 -5.07 5.98 5.76
C TRP A 217 -6.04 7.02 6.31
N ASN A 218 -6.36 8.05 5.51
CA ASN A 218 -7.41 9.02 5.79
C ASN A 218 -8.42 9.05 4.64
N GLY A 219 -9.64 8.55 4.86
CA GLY A 219 -10.68 8.53 3.83
C GLY A 219 -12.05 8.08 4.31
N SER A 220 -12.94 7.68 3.41
CA SER A 220 -14.29 7.20 3.78
C SER A 220 -14.39 5.67 3.78
N THR A 221 -13.86 5.01 2.75
CA THR A 221 -13.92 3.57 2.55
C THR A 221 -12.52 3.00 2.32
N PHE A 222 -12.18 1.95 3.04
CA PHE A 222 -10.94 1.19 2.88
C PHE A 222 -11.34 -0.28 2.67
N ASP A 223 -11.16 -0.83 1.48
CA ASP A 223 -11.49 -2.23 1.16
C ASP A 223 -10.25 -2.97 0.64
N PHE A 224 -9.83 -3.98 1.39
CA PHE A 224 -8.66 -4.79 1.13
C PHE A 224 -9.02 -6.26 0.98
N THR A 225 -8.50 -6.88 -0.06
CA THR A 225 -8.58 -8.33 -0.26
C THR A 225 -7.26 -8.89 -0.78
N GLY A 226 -6.68 -9.85 -0.05
CA GLY A 226 -5.47 -10.57 -0.43
C GLY A 226 -5.47 -12.02 0.08
N GLU A 227 -4.46 -12.79 -0.31
CA GLU A 227 -4.16 -14.10 0.27
C GLU A 227 -3.59 -13.92 1.67
N HIS A 228 -2.42 -13.28 1.79
CA HIS A 228 -1.89 -12.75 3.04
C HIS A 228 -2.00 -11.22 3.03
N VAL A 229 -2.37 -10.61 4.15
CA VAL A 229 -2.41 -9.15 4.29
C VAL A 229 -1.54 -8.72 5.46
N ALA A 230 -0.56 -7.85 5.21
CA ALA A 230 0.37 -7.38 6.22
C ALA A 230 0.53 -5.85 6.18
N PHE A 231 0.51 -5.24 7.36
CA PHE A 231 0.87 -3.85 7.58
C PHE A 231 2.00 -3.82 8.61
N GLU A 232 3.14 -3.23 8.27
CA GLU A 232 4.32 -3.14 9.12
C GLU A 232 4.80 -1.69 9.17
N ALA A 233 4.77 -1.05 10.34
CA ALA A 233 5.22 0.34 10.53
C ALA A 233 5.69 0.61 11.97
N ASP A 234 6.14 1.83 12.30
CA ASP A 234 6.17 2.29 13.69
C ASP A 234 4.75 2.61 14.17
N THR A 235 3.93 3.29 13.35
CA THR A 235 2.49 3.51 13.61
C THR A 235 1.63 3.03 12.44
N VAL A 236 0.52 2.36 12.71
CA VAL A 236 -0.49 2.01 11.70
C VAL A 236 -1.80 2.68 12.05
N THR A 237 -2.26 3.61 11.21
CA THR A 237 -3.50 4.37 11.46
C THR A 237 -4.49 4.19 10.32
N PHE A 238 -5.71 3.77 10.66
CA PHE A 238 -6.86 3.78 9.77
C PHE A 238 -7.87 4.80 10.30
N ASN A 239 -7.98 5.92 9.61
CA ASN A 239 -8.97 6.94 9.89
C ASN A 239 -10.04 6.97 8.79
N THR A 240 -11.25 6.61 9.17
CA THR A 240 -12.42 6.70 8.30
C THR A 240 -13.38 7.78 8.81
N ALA A 241 -13.15 9.03 8.38
CA ALA A 241 -13.89 10.20 8.84
C ALA A 241 -14.98 10.64 7.85
N GLY A 242 -16.20 10.91 8.38
CA GLY A 242 -17.35 11.50 7.66
C GLY A 242 -18.16 10.57 6.73
N GLY A 243 -19.49 10.45 6.95
CA GLY A 243 -20.40 9.75 6.02
C GLY A 243 -20.59 8.24 6.26
N ALA A 244 -21.01 7.51 5.21
CA ALA A 244 -21.19 6.05 5.23
C ALA A 244 -19.83 5.35 5.08
N ASN A 245 -19.11 5.27 6.19
CA ASN A 245 -17.72 4.83 6.20
C ASN A 245 -17.56 3.33 6.41
N ARG A 246 -16.58 2.73 5.75
CA ARG A 246 -16.32 1.30 5.91
C ARG A 246 -14.83 1.03 5.92
N LEU A 247 -14.37 0.42 7.00
CA LEU A 247 -13.09 -0.29 7.02
C LEU A 247 -13.37 -1.76 6.75
N ARG A 248 -12.78 -2.32 5.70
CA ARG A 248 -12.87 -3.73 5.36
C ARG A 248 -11.51 -4.25 4.97
N VAL A 249 -10.97 -5.18 5.75
CA VAL A 249 -9.72 -5.86 5.45
C VAL A 249 -9.99 -7.35 5.52
N VAL A 250 -9.87 -8.03 4.39
CA VAL A 250 -10.15 -9.46 4.27
C VAL A 250 -8.93 -10.17 3.71
N SER A 251 -8.42 -11.13 4.47
CA SER A 251 -7.42 -12.07 4.00
C SER A 251 -8.07 -13.43 3.75
N ARG A 252 -7.67 -14.12 2.68
CA ARG A 252 -8.08 -15.53 2.42
C ARG A 252 -7.27 -16.53 3.26
N GLU A 253 -6.15 -16.10 3.83
CA GLU A 253 -5.32 -16.93 4.70
C GLU A 253 -5.05 -16.20 6.01
N SER A 254 -3.95 -15.44 6.11
CA SER A 254 -3.55 -14.78 7.36
C SER A 254 -3.45 -13.28 7.23
N MET A 255 -3.72 -12.59 8.34
CA MET A 255 -3.51 -11.14 8.45
C MET A 255 -2.55 -10.80 9.60
N ALA A 256 -1.64 -9.86 9.37
CA ALA A 256 -0.77 -9.30 10.38
C ALA A 256 -0.79 -7.76 10.33
N LEU A 257 -0.98 -7.14 11.49
CA LEU A 257 -0.73 -5.73 11.70
C LEU A 257 0.34 -5.60 12.76
N HIS A 258 1.51 -5.13 12.35
CA HIS A 258 2.67 -4.93 13.18
C HIS A 258 2.99 -3.44 13.21
N ALA A 259 2.85 -2.82 14.38
CA ALA A 259 3.32 -1.45 14.61
C ALA A 259 4.34 -1.48 15.74
N GLN A 260 5.46 -0.75 15.68
CA GLN A 260 6.36 -0.67 16.84
C GLN A 260 5.66 0.02 18.02
N ASP A 261 4.93 1.10 17.74
CA ASP A 261 4.22 1.93 18.70
C ASP A 261 2.73 1.59 18.71
N GLU A 262 1.92 2.23 17.87
CA GLU A 262 0.45 2.15 17.99
C GLU A 262 -0.23 1.66 16.70
N ILE A 263 -1.32 0.92 16.89
CA ILE A 263 -2.28 0.62 15.82
C ILE A 263 -3.58 1.36 16.17
N ASN A 264 -3.95 2.33 15.35
CA ASN A 264 -5.10 3.20 15.56
C ASN A 264 -6.20 2.89 14.55
N PHE A 265 -7.40 2.64 15.06
CA PHE A 265 -8.62 2.52 14.27
C PHE A 265 -9.61 3.61 14.67
N GLU A 266 -9.87 4.54 13.78
CA GLU A 266 -10.89 5.56 13.90
C GLU A 266 -11.96 5.33 12.82
N PHE A 267 -13.17 4.94 13.23
CA PHE A 267 -14.27 4.68 12.30
C PHE A 267 -15.62 5.02 12.89
N THR A 268 -16.54 5.45 12.02
CA THR A 268 -17.85 5.97 12.42
C THR A 268 -19.00 4.98 12.23
N VAL A 269 -18.88 4.06 11.26
CA VAL A 269 -19.98 3.14 10.89
C VAL A 269 -19.55 1.68 11.05
N ASP A 270 -18.85 1.10 10.06
CA ASP A 270 -18.56 -0.34 10.04
C ASP A 270 -17.05 -0.63 9.91
N ALA A 271 -16.57 -1.60 10.69
CA ALA A 271 -15.25 -2.21 10.54
C ALA A 271 -15.37 -3.74 10.44
N ASP A 272 -14.82 -4.33 9.38
CA ASP A 272 -14.77 -5.77 9.11
C ASP A 272 -13.32 -6.17 8.83
N ILE A 273 -12.67 -6.79 9.81
CA ILE A 273 -11.29 -7.26 9.72
C ILE A 273 -11.30 -8.77 9.91
N SER A 274 -10.99 -9.54 8.86
CA SER A 274 -11.12 -11.00 8.86
C SER A 274 -10.02 -11.71 8.09
N ALA A 275 -9.69 -12.92 8.54
CA ALA A 275 -8.74 -13.82 7.92
C ALA A 275 -9.07 -15.27 8.30
N ASP A 276 -8.93 -16.23 7.38
CA ASP A 276 -9.30 -17.64 7.61
C ASP A 276 -8.39 -18.32 8.65
N ASN A 277 -7.10 -18.00 8.65
CA ASN A 277 -6.06 -18.51 9.55
C ASN A 277 -5.74 -17.55 10.72
N GLY A 278 -6.56 -16.51 10.92
CA GLY A 278 -6.46 -15.59 12.03
C GLY A 278 -5.81 -14.24 11.72
N VAL A 279 -6.05 -13.29 12.63
CA VAL A 279 -5.56 -11.91 12.57
C VAL A 279 -4.62 -11.67 13.74
N LEU A 280 -3.38 -11.28 13.46
CA LEU A 280 -2.36 -10.95 14.45
C LEU A 280 -2.20 -9.43 14.57
N PHE A 281 -2.30 -8.89 15.77
CA PHE A 281 -1.91 -7.52 16.10
C PHE A 281 -0.67 -7.54 16.99
N THR A 282 0.38 -6.83 16.61
CA THR A 282 1.63 -6.75 17.38
C THR A 282 2.02 -5.30 17.59
N THR A 283 2.12 -4.88 18.86
CA THR A 283 2.59 -3.54 19.27
C THR A 283 3.60 -3.61 20.42
N PRO A 284 4.90 -3.83 20.15
CA PRO A 284 5.90 -4.05 21.20
C PRO A 284 6.01 -2.89 22.19
N ARG A 285 5.87 -1.63 21.73
CA ARG A 285 6.05 -0.41 22.55
C ARG A 285 4.74 0.27 22.92
N GLY A 286 3.68 0.15 22.11
CA GLY A 286 2.39 0.81 22.38
C GLY A 286 1.19 -0.13 22.41
N ALA A 287 0.08 0.29 21.80
CA ALA A 287 -1.24 -0.31 21.98
C ALA A 287 -2.05 -0.35 20.69
N VAL A 288 -3.06 -1.23 20.68
CA VAL A 288 -4.14 -1.18 19.69
C VAL A 288 -5.28 -0.34 20.25
N VAL A 289 -5.59 0.78 19.59
CA VAL A 289 -6.60 1.75 20.01
C VAL A 289 -7.74 1.76 19.01
N THR A 290 -8.97 1.64 19.51
CA THR A 290 -10.19 1.76 18.71
C THR A 290 -11.02 2.94 19.22
N GLN A 291 -11.30 3.90 18.34
CA GLN A 291 -12.18 5.03 18.61
C GLN A 291 -13.40 4.92 17.70
N SER A 292 -14.43 4.21 18.18
CA SER A 292 -15.68 4.04 17.44
C SER A 292 -16.76 5.00 17.93
N GLY A 293 -17.28 5.86 17.06
CA GLY A 293 -18.48 6.67 17.33
C GLY A 293 -19.79 5.88 17.27
N GLY A 294 -19.76 4.64 16.74
CA GLY A 294 -20.90 3.73 16.58
C GLY A 294 -20.54 2.32 17.02
N ASN A 295 -21.49 1.63 17.64
CA ASN A 295 -21.32 0.27 18.14
C ASN A 295 -21.04 -0.69 16.98
N ASN A 296 -19.86 -1.33 17.01
CA ASN A 296 -19.53 -2.72 16.64
C ASN A 296 -18.15 -2.79 15.97
N PHE A 297 -17.09 -2.95 16.78
CA PHE A 297 -15.87 -3.61 16.28
C PHE A 297 -16.16 -5.11 16.24
N LEU A 298 -16.63 -5.59 15.09
CA LEU A 298 -16.81 -7.02 14.84
C LEU A 298 -15.44 -7.58 14.42
N ILE A 299 -14.66 -7.99 15.42
CA ILE A 299 -13.79 -9.14 15.19
C ILE A 299 -14.78 -10.27 14.87
N PRO A 300 -14.67 -10.95 13.71
CA PRO A 300 -15.48 -12.12 13.44
C PRO A 300 -15.45 -13.01 14.68
N PRO A 301 -16.56 -13.64 15.08
CA PRO A 301 -16.39 -14.81 15.92
C PRO A 301 -15.43 -15.69 15.14
N LEU A 302 -14.22 -15.83 15.67
CA LEU A 302 -13.42 -16.98 15.33
C LEU A 302 -14.38 -18.17 15.49
N GLN A 303 -14.29 -19.15 14.60
CA GLN A 303 -14.55 -20.49 15.07
C GLN A 303 -13.35 -20.79 15.99
N ASP A 304 -13.22 -20.43 17.26
CA ASP A 304 -14.03 -19.86 18.35
C ASP A 304 -13.37 -18.55 18.83
N GLU A 305 -14.11 -17.52 19.34
CA GLU A 305 -13.67 -16.43 20.26
C GLU A 305 -13.95 -14.95 19.89
N GLY A 306 -14.10 -14.10 20.94
CA GLY A 306 -14.09 -12.62 20.91
C GLY A 306 -14.33 -11.99 22.31
N GLY A 307 -13.57 -10.96 22.74
CA GLY A 307 -13.90 -10.14 23.94
C GLY A 307 -12.76 -9.52 24.79
N VAL A 308 -12.60 -8.19 24.67
CA VAL A 308 -11.70 -7.23 25.37
C VAL A 308 -12.16 -6.87 26.79
N SER A 309 -11.27 -6.44 27.73
CA SER A 309 -11.45 -5.23 28.60
C SER A 309 -10.54 -5.14 29.85
N GLY A 310 -9.82 -4.03 29.95
CA GLY A 310 -10.07 -3.02 31.00
C GLY A 310 -9.45 -3.22 32.39
N ALA A 311 -8.58 -2.27 32.76
CA ALA A 311 -7.91 -2.20 34.05
C ALA A 311 -8.84 -1.96 35.25
N GLY A 312 -8.59 -2.71 36.34
CA GLY A 312 -8.59 -2.15 37.69
C GLY A 312 -9.74 -2.52 38.62
N LEU A 313 -9.48 -3.47 39.55
CA LEU A 313 -9.90 -3.32 40.95
C LEU A 313 -8.75 -3.77 41.89
N PRO A 314 -8.43 -3.04 42.97
CA PRO A 314 -7.16 -3.18 43.70
C PRO A 314 -7.15 -4.27 44.79
N ASN A 315 -8.19 -5.07 44.93
CA ASN A 315 -8.39 -5.93 46.09
C ASN A 315 -8.71 -7.37 45.67
N GLY A 316 -7.70 -8.22 45.55
CA GLY A 316 -7.93 -9.63 45.19
C GLY A 316 -6.76 -10.60 45.33
N ASP A 317 -5.74 -10.28 46.13
CA ASP A 317 -4.54 -11.11 46.34
C ASP A 317 -4.80 -12.33 47.25
N LYS A 318 -5.61 -13.31 46.82
CA LYS A 318 -5.87 -14.53 47.63
C LYS A 318 -5.77 -15.89 46.92
N TYR A 319 -5.42 -15.97 45.64
CA TYR A 319 -5.38 -17.28 44.94
C TYR A 319 -4.08 -17.57 44.18
N ARG A 320 -2.92 -17.12 44.70
CA ARG A 320 -1.62 -17.22 44.00
C ARG A 320 -0.82 -18.53 44.20
N VAL A 321 -1.45 -19.66 44.55
CA VAL A 321 -0.72 -20.89 44.98
C VAL A 321 -0.89 -22.09 44.03
N ARG A 322 -1.44 -21.93 42.80
CA ARG A 322 -1.56 -23.04 41.83
C ARG A 322 -1.23 -22.68 40.38
N GLU A 323 -0.22 -21.85 40.15
CA GLU A 323 0.18 -21.42 38.81
C GLU A 323 1.66 -21.73 38.50
N GLU A 324 2.13 -22.89 38.95
CA GLU A 324 3.42 -23.43 38.54
C GLU A 324 3.16 -24.45 37.43
N ASN A 325 3.57 -24.11 36.20
CA ASN A 325 3.65 -24.95 35.00
C ASN A 325 2.48 -24.91 34.00
N GLN A 326 2.14 -23.72 33.47
CA GLN A 326 1.45 -23.66 32.16
C GLN A 326 2.50 -23.48 31.06
N TYR A 327 2.59 -24.46 30.16
CA TYR A 327 3.43 -24.49 28.96
C TYR A 327 2.48 -24.51 27.75
N PRO A 328 2.81 -23.83 26.63
CA PRO A 328 4.00 -23.01 26.40
C PRO A 328 3.95 -21.65 27.10
N ASN A 329 5.14 -21.08 27.36
CA ASN A 329 5.28 -19.68 27.78
C ASN A 329 4.76 -18.77 26.66
N CYS A 330 4.15 -17.65 27.02
CA CYS A 330 3.67 -16.63 26.09
C CYS A 330 4.55 -15.38 26.12
N GLU A 331 4.54 -14.61 25.03
CA GLU A 331 5.22 -13.31 24.97
C GLU A 331 4.43 -12.26 25.77
N GLU A 332 5.11 -11.42 26.55
CA GLU A 332 4.43 -10.41 27.35
C GLU A 332 3.58 -9.49 26.47
N ARG A 333 2.34 -9.22 26.90
CA ARG A 333 1.34 -8.40 26.19
C ARG A 333 0.70 -9.05 24.96
N SER A 334 0.97 -10.32 24.68
CA SER A 334 0.12 -11.09 23.77
C SER A 334 -1.27 -11.33 24.38
N PHE A 335 -2.29 -11.37 23.55
CA PHE A 335 -3.61 -11.86 23.91
C PHE A 335 -4.10 -12.83 22.85
N GLY A 336 -4.98 -13.73 23.26
CA GLY A 336 -5.62 -14.74 22.43
C GLY A 336 -6.74 -15.37 23.24
N PHE A 337 -7.27 -16.49 22.80
CA PHE A 337 -8.13 -17.24 23.68
C PHE A 337 -7.91 -18.75 23.64
N ASP A 338 -8.45 -19.38 24.68
CA ASP A 338 -8.32 -20.81 24.92
C ASP A 338 -9.41 -21.58 24.18
N ILE A 339 -8.97 -22.37 23.20
CA ILE A 339 -9.82 -23.13 22.27
C ILE A 339 -10.79 -24.11 22.94
N ASP A 340 -10.47 -24.58 24.15
CA ASP A 340 -11.29 -25.56 24.87
C ASP A 340 -12.35 -24.88 25.75
N SER A 341 -12.05 -23.70 26.29
CA SER A 341 -12.90 -23.01 27.27
C SER A 341 -13.51 -21.71 26.78
N ASN A 342 -13.25 -21.31 25.54
CA ASN A 342 -13.69 -20.04 24.93
C ASN A 342 -13.43 -18.83 25.84
N SER A 343 -12.33 -18.87 26.58
CA SER A 343 -12.02 -17.91 27.63
C SER A 343 -10.89 -17.00 27.18
N PHE A 344 -11.12 -15.68 27.21
CA PHE A 344 -10.12 -14.67 26.84
C PHE A 344 -8.86 -14.83 27.68
N CYS A 345 -7.72 -15.09 27.04
CA CYS A 345 -6.43 -15.27 27.69
C CYS A 345 -5.49 -14.11 27.33
N TYR A 346 -4.93 -13.45 28.33
CA TYR A 346 -3.86 -12.48 28.13
C TYR A 346 -2.56 -12.99 28.75
N CYS A 347 -1.44 -12.69 28.12
CA CYS A 347 -0.14 -13.02 28.66
C CYS A 347 0.33 -11.95 29.65
N GLN A 348 0.51 -12.36 30.91
CA GLN A 348 1.08 -11.50 31.94
C GLN A 348 2.21 -12.24 32.66
N PHE A 349 3.41 -11.67 32.64
CA PHE A 349 4.62 -12.27 33.23
C PHE A 349 4.94 -13.65 32.64
N ASN A 350 4.89 -13.78 31.30
CA ASN A 350 5.08 -15.03 30.56
C ASN A 350 4.12 -16.17 30.95
N LYS A 351 2.94 -15.84 31.47
CA LYS A 351 1.89 -16.80 31.82
C LYS A 351 0.55 -16.38 31.23
N TRP A 352 -0.16 -17.34 30.65
CA TRP A 352 -1.52 -17.15 30.18
C TRP A 352 -2.47 -16.91 31.38
N ARG A 353 -3.30 -15.89 31.26
CA ARG A 353 -4.33 -15.51 32.23
C ARG A 353 -5.67 -15.52 31.54
N CYS A 354 -6.43 -16.58 31.74
CA CYS A 354 -7.72 -16.76 31.10
C CYS A 354 -8.86 -16.27 31.99
N ARG A 355 -9.79 -15.51 31.41
CA ARG A 355 -11.00 -15.00 32.06
C ARG A 355 -12.18 -15.83 31.55
N HIS A 356 -12.70 -16.71 32.39
CA HIS A 356 -13.93 -17.43 32.09
C HIS A 356 -15.13 -16.46 32.06
N PRO A 357 -16.15 -16.71 31.22
CA PRO A 357 -17.36 -15.90 31.16
C PRO A 357 -18.15 -15.85 32.47
#